data_AF-A0A538CEZ1-F1
#
_entry.id   AF-A0A538CEZ1-F1
#
_cell.length_a   1.000
_cell.length_b   1.000
_cell.length_c   1.000
_cell.angle_alpha   90.00
_cell.angle_beta   90.00
_cell.angle_gamma   90.00
#
_symmetry.space_group_name_H-M   'P 1'
#
loop_
_entity.id
_entity.type
_entity.pdbx_description
1 polymer ?
#
loop_
_entity_poly.entity_id
_entity_poly.type
_entity_poly.pdbx_seq_one_letter_code
_entity_poly.pdbx_strand_id
1 'polypeptide(L)'
;MVPANAVAPSIHGHLREGQILIARKGSWANDPAAFTYTWQRCKPACAKVASGRSNSYKLSARDIDRSVRVVVTAGNAAGTAQAKSRAAGPIGPSLKRVKAALAKLLATSTKRSTIARLRGHGSWRGSFRAPSRGRLRVAFAAGRRTRLVATSRRHFSKAGGGRITVRSSRSGRRLLKRAAELTLGVHVVYVPAGGRPVRSFKRLRLAGAAGR
;
A
#
# COMPACT_ATOMS: atom_id res chain seq x y z
N MET A 1 32.22 -33.72 -5.14
CA MET A 1 31.89 -32.75 -4.06
C MET A 1 30.41 -32.40 -4.11
N VAL A 2 29.80 -32.03 -2.97
CA VAL A 2 28.42 -31.53 -2.94
C VAL A 2 28.31 -30.18 -3.68
N PRO A 3 27.12 -29.75 -4.13
CA PRO A 3 26.96 -28.47 -4.80
C PRO A 3 27.45 -27.29 -3.95
N ALA A 4 28.06 -26.28 -4.57
CA ALA A 4 28.51 -25.08 -3.88
C ALA A 4 27.91 -23.83 -4.56
N ASN A 5 27.30 -22.93 -3.79
CA ASN A 5 26.71 -21.72 -4.37
C ASN A 5 27.78 -20.66 -4.65
N ALA A 6 27.78 -20.11 -5.87
CA ALA A 6 28.69 -19.04 -6.27
C ALA A 6 27.99 -17.67 -6.34
N VAL A 7 26.76 -17.65 -6.87
CA VAL A 7 25.90 -16.44 -6.88
C VAL A 7 24.61 -16.76 -6.15
N ALA A 8 24.25 -15.91 -5.18
CA ALA A 8 23.06 -16.11 -4.36
C ALA A 8 21.76 -16.07 -5.19
N PRO A 9 20.72 -16.82 -4.79
CA PRO A 9 19.40 -16.73 -5.41
C PRO A 9 18.81 -15.32 -5.35
N SER A 10 17.97 -14.97 -6.34
CA SER A 10 17.27 -13.69 -6.40
C SER A 10 15.76 -13.87 -6.60
N ILE A 11 14.99 -12.84 -6.24
CA ILE A 11 13.53 -12.81 -6.39
C ILE A 11 13.16 -11.69 -7.35
N HIS A 12 12.32 -12.00 -8.33
CA HIS A 12 11.76 -11.04 -9.29
C HIS A 12 10.24 -11.01 -9.20
N GLY A 13 9.65 -9.87 -9.60
CA GLY A 13 8.21 -9.65 -9.62
C GLY A 13 7.77 -8.45 -8.80
N HIS A 14 6.48 -8.17 -8.82
CA HIS A 14 5.90 -7.05 -8.08
C HIS A 14 5.58 -7.46 -6.64
N LEU A 15 6.11 -6.71 -5.66
CA LEU A 15 5.91 -6.96 -4.23
C LEU A 15 4.53 -6.50 -3.74
N ARG A 16 3.46 -7.07 -4.30
CA ARG A 16 2.07 -6.78 -3.94
C ARG A 16 1.24 -8.04 -3.85
N GLU A 17 0.31 -8.08 -2.91
CA GLU A 17 -0.71 -9.12 -2.80
C GLU A 17 -1.31 -9.47 -4.18
N GLY A 18 -1.43 -10.77 -4.46
CA GLY A 18 -2.00 -11.35 -5.66
C GLY A 18 -1.01 -11.48 -6.82
N GLN A 19 0.18 -10.87 -6.72
CA GLN A 19 1.24 -11.02 -7.72
C GLN A 19 2.03 -12.30 -7.52
N ILE A 20 2.66 -12.77 -8.59
CA ILE A 20 3.55 -13.94 -8.56
C ILE A 20 5.00 -13.44 -8.51
N LEU A 21 5.76 -13.99 -7.56
CA LEU A 21 7.20 -13.85 -7.50
C LEU A 21 7.86 -15.04 -8.16
N ILE A 22 8.99 -14.80 -8.83
CA ILE A 22 9.78 -15.82 -9.51
C ILE A 22 11.18 -15.82 -8.88
N ALA A 23 11.62 -16.99 -8.44
CA ALA A 23 12.97 -17.21 -7.94
C ALA A 23 13.92 -17.54 -9.08
N ARG A 24 15.09 -16.92 -9.08
CA ARG A 24 16.26 -17.37 -9.83
C ARG A 24 17.20 -18.10 -8.87
N LYS A 25 17.66 -19.28 -9.26
CA LYS A 25 18.51 -20.15 -8.43
C LYS A 25 19.93 -19.62 -8.17
N GLY A 26 20.36 -18.61 -8.93
CA GLY A 26 21.75 -18.16 -8.95
C GLY A 26 22.66 -19.13 -9.72
N SER A 27 23.97 -19.07 -9.46
CA SER A 27 24.95 -20.00 -10.03
C SER A 27 25.52 -20.92 -8.96
N TRP A 28 25.88 -22.13 -9.38
CA TRP A 28 26.33 -23.21 -8.53
C TRP A 28 27.47 -23.94 -9.21
N ALA A 29 28.48 -24.32 -8.44
CA ALA A 29 29.54 -25.23 -8.83
C ALA A 29 29.19 -26.68 -8.45
N ASN A 30 30.00 -27.63 -8.93
CA ASN A 30 29.85 -29.07 -8.73
C ASN A 30 28.54 -29.64 -9.29
N ASP A 31 28.10 -29.13 -10.44
CA ASP A 31 27.07 -29.70 -11.33
C ASP A 31 25.82 -30.28 -10.64
N PRO A 32 25.05 -29.46 -9.90
CA PRO A 32 23.75 -29.87 -9.38
C PRO A 32 22.76 -30.23 -10.51
N ALA A 33 22.18 -31.42 -10.41
CA ALA A 33 21.18 -31.93 -11.35
C ALA A 33 19.73 -31.58 -10.95
N ALA A 34 19.48 -31.29 -9.67
CA ALA A 34 18.14 -31.03 -9.15
C ALA A 34 18.09 -29.78 -8.26
N PHE A 35 16.97 -29.05 -8.34
CA PHE A 35 16.71 -27.87 -7.52
C PHE A 35 15.33 -27.92 -6.89
N THR A 36 15.24 -27.50 -5.62
CA THR A 36 13.97 -27.21 -4.95
C THR A 36 13.99 -25.82 -4.34
N TYR A 37 12.81 -25.22 -4.21
CA TYR A 37 12.61 -23.85 -3.77
C TYR A 37 11.71 -23.86 -2.55
N THR A 38 12.23 -23.41 -1.41
CA THR A 38 11.48 -23.19 -0.17
C THR A 38 11.25 -21.71 0.02
N TRP A 39 10.01 -21.26 -0.18
CA TRP A 39 9.61 -19.88 0.10
C TRP A 39 9.35 -19.70 1.58
N GLN A 40 9.85 -18.58 2.12
CA GLN A 40 9.74 -18.23 3.51
C GLN A 40 9.19 -16.81 3.66
N ARG A 41 8.30 -16.62 4.63
CA ARG A 41 7.76 -15.31 5.02
C ARG A 41 8.45 -14.86 6.30
N CYS A 42 8.91 -13.61 6.33
CA CYS A 42 9.75 -13.08 7.39
C CYS A 42 9.08 -11.92 8.15
N LYS A 43 9.03 -12.03 9.49
CA LYS A 43 8.65 -10.94 10.41
C LYS A 43 9.04 -11.27 11.87
N PRO A 44 10.14 -10.71 12.42
CA PRO A 44 11.49 -10.64 11.85
C PRO A 44 12.09 -12.04 11.59
N ALA A 45 11.63 -13.07 12.30
CA ALA A 45 11.94 -14.46 12.01
C ALA A 45 11.26 -14.94 10.72
N CYS A 46 11.87 -15.89 10.01
CA CYS A 46 11.35 -16.43 8.76
C CYS A 46 10.78 -17.83 8.96
N ALA A 47 9.56 -18.06 8.47
CA ALA A 47 8.91 -19.37 8.48
C ALA A 47 8.62 -19.85 7.06
N LYS A 48 8.77 -21.15 6.82
CA LYS A 48 8.42 -21.79 5.55
C LYS A 48 6.91 -21.62 5.27
N VAL A 49 6.58 -21.24 4.05
CA VAL A 49 5.20 -21.04 3.58
C VAL A 49 4.87 -21.87 2.34
N ALA A 50 5.88 -22.28 1.57
CA ALA A 50 5.75 -23.20 0.45
C ALA A 50 7.11 -23.88 0.18
N SER A 51 7.09 -25.08 -0.40
CA SER A 51 8.30 -25.79 -0.81
C SER A 51 7.99 -26.74 -1.95
N GLY A 52 8.88 -26.86 -2.93
CA GLY A 52 8.73 -27.80 -4.04
C GLY A 52 9.67 -27.50 -5.19
N ARG A 53 9.41 -28.07 -6.37
CA ARG A 53 10.20 -27.81 -7.59
C ARG A 53 9.80 -26.52 -8.32
N SER A 54 8.60 -26.00 -8.05
CA SER A 54 8.16 -24.72 -8.64
C SER A 54 8.97 -23.56 -8.06
N ASN A 55 9.58 -22.77 -8.94
CA ASN A 55 10.32 -21.56 -8.57
C ASN A 55 9.42 -20.34 -8.41
N SER A 56 8.09 -20.52 -8.36
CA SER A 56 7.13 -19.43 -8.28
C SER A 56 6.42 -19.37 -6.93
N TYR A 57 6.00 -18.17 -6.51
CA TYR A 57 5.20 -17.97 -5.30
C TYR A 57 4.18 -16.86 -5.47
N LYS A 58 2.90 -17.20 -5.31
CA LYS A 58 1.80 -16.23 -5.34
C LYS A 58 1.67 -15.55 -3.99
N LEU A 59 1.87 -14.24 -3.95
CA LEU A 59 1.72 -13.42 -2.77
C LEU A 59 0.26 -13.38 -2.30
N SER A 60 0.06 -13.63 -1.01
CA SER A 60 -1.24 -13.64 -0.35
C SER A 60 -1.43 -12.42 0.56
N ALA A 61 -2.64 -12.25 1.08
CA ALA A 61 -2.92 -11.23 2.09
C ALA A 61 -2.05 -11.38 3.37
N ARG A 62 -1.58 -12.59 3.68
CA ARG A 62 -0.75 -12.87 4.86
C ARG A 62 0.67 -12.33 4.71
N ASP A 63 1.10 -12.01 3.49
CA ASP A 63 2.43 -11.47 3.20
C ASP A 63 2.50 -9.94 3.38
N ILE A 64 1.35 -9.25 3.42
CA ILE A 64 1.30 -7.79 3.58
C ILE A 64 2.08 -7.35 4.83
N ASP A 65 2.84 -6.26 4.69
CA ASP A 65 3.73 -5.68 5.71
C ASP A 65 4.88 -6.60 6.18
N ARG A 66 5.14 -7.69 5.44
CA ARG A 66 6.24 -8.63 5.69
C ARG A 66 7.19 -8.66 4.50
N SER A 67 8.33 -9.33 4.65
CA SER A 67 9.19 -9.69 3.53
C SER A 67 9.08 -11.17 3.22
N VAL A 68 9.48 -11.56 2.02
CA VAL A 68 9.55 -12.95 1.56
C VAL A 68 10.97 -13.22 1.07
N ARG A 69 11.51 -14.39 1.37
CA ARG A 69 12.77 -14.90 0.80
C ARG A 69 12.58 -16.30 0.25
N VAL A 70 13.50 -16.75 -0.60
CA VAL A 70 13.55 -18.12 -1.08
C VAL A 70 14.85 -18.78 -0.62
N VAL A 71 14.75 -20.03 -0.21
CA VAL A 71 15.90 -20.93 0.01
C VAL A 71 15.91 -21.92 -1.12
N VAL A 72 17.02 -21.97 -1.85
CA VAL A 72 17.22 -22.90 -2.96
C VAL A 72 18.10 -24.04 -2.46
N THR A 73 17.60 -25.27 -2.57
CA THR A 73 18.38 -26.48 -2.30
C THR A 73 18.79 -27.08 -3.64
N ALA A 74 20.10 -27.21 -3.84
CA ALA A 74 20.69 -27.87 -5.00
C ALA A 74 21.14 -29.28 -4.61
N GLY A 75 20.97 -30.26 -5.50
CA GLY A 75 21.37 -31.65 -5.27
C GLY A 75 22.12 -32.26 -6.45
N ASN A 76 23.15 -33.04 -6.15
CA ASN A 76 23.85 -33.93 -7.08
C ASN A 76 24.05 -35.31 -6.40
N ALA A 77 24.74 -36.24 -7.07
CA ALA A 77 24.99 -37.58 -6.52
C ALA A 77 25.79 -37.59 -5.20
N ALA A 78 26.59 -36.54 -4.94
CA ALA A 78 27.38 -36.42 -3.71
C ALA A 78 26.58 -35.85 -2.53
N GLY A 79 25.41 -35.25 -2.76
CA GLY A 79 24.56 -34.71 -1.70
C GLY A 79 23.88 -33.39 -2.05
N THR A 80 23.54 -32.60 -1.03
CA THR A 80 22.79 -31.34 -1.19
C THR A 80 23.42 -30.16 -0.47
N ALA A 81 23.14 -28.96 -0.98
CA ALA A 81 23.53 -27.70 -0.34
C ALA A 81 22.44 -26.65 -0.53
N GLN A 82 22.41 -25.63 0.34
CA GLN A 82 21.39 -24.60 0.36
C GLN A 82 21.97 -23.19 0.23
N ALA A 83 21.26 -22.33 -0.51
CA ALA A 83 21.54 -20.90 -0.58
C ALA A 83 20.26 -20.08 -0.41
N LYS A 84 20.38 -18.90 0.19
CA LYS A 84 19.25 -18.02 0.53
C LYS A 84 19.29 -16.76 -0.32
N SER A 85 18.15 -16.31 -0.79
CA SER A 85 18.04 -14.95 -1.36
C SER A 85 18.06 -13.90 -0.26
N ARG A 86 18.36 -12.64 -0.65
CA ARG A 86 17.94 -11.48 0.15
C ARG A 86 16.42 -11.50 0.33
N ALA A 87 15.94 -11.01 1.47
CA ALA A 87 14.50 -10.87 1.70
C ALA A 87 13.95 -9.69 0.87
N ALA A 88 12.88 -9.95 0.11
CA ALA A 88 12.19 -8.96 -0.69
C ALA A 88 10.95 -8.45 0.06
N GLY A 89 10.87 -7.14 0.31
CA GLY A 89 9.74 -6.53 0.98
C GLY A 89 9.98 -5.09 1.40
N PRO A 90 9.02 -4.46 2.10
CA PRO A 90 7.75 -5.05 2.51
C PRO A 90 6.80 -5.32 1.34
N ILE A 91 6.01 -6.38 1.43
CA ILE A 91 4.94 -6.66 0.47
C ILE A 91 3.77 -5.69 0.72
N GLY A 92 3.34 -5.01 -0.33
CA GLY A 92 2.21 -4.09 -0.30
C GLY A 92 0.85 -4.77 -0.49
N PRO A 93 -0.26 -4.08 -0.15
CA PRO A 93 -1.61 -4.53 -0.48
C PRO A 93 -1.86 -4.47 -2.00
N SER A 94 -2.86 -5.21 -2.47
CA SER A 94 -3.29 -5.14 -3.87
C SER A 94 -3.87 -3.75 -4.22
N LEU A 95 -3.74 -3.35 -5.50
CA LEU A 95 -4.32 -2.10 -5.99
C LEU A 95 -5.84 -2.03 -5.78
N LYS A 96 -6.53 -3.16 -6.01
CA LYS A 96 -7.98 -3.29 -5.78
C LYS A 96 -8.33 -2.97 -4.33
N ARG A 97 -7.60 -3.55 -3.36
CA ARG A 97 -7.81 -3.32 -1.93
C ARG A 97 -7.60 -1.85 -1.54
N VAL A 98 -6.55 -1.21 -2.06
CA VAL A 98 -6.29 0.21 -1.77
C VAL A 98 -7.35 1.11 -2.41
N LYS A 99 -7.71 0.90 -3.69
CA LYS A 99 -8.77 1.66 -4.36
C LYS A 99 -10.10 1.55 -3.63
N ALA A 100 -10.47 0.35 -3.18
CA ALA A 100 -11.70 0.15 -2.40
C ALA A 100 -11.70 0.93 -1.08
N ALA A 101 -10.58 0.95 -0.35
CA ALA A 101 -10.45 1.73 0.88
C ALA A 101 -10.55 3.24 0.63
N LEU A 102 -9.90 3.73 -0.44
CA LEU A 102 -9.96 5.14 -0.85
C LEU A 102 -11.36 5.55 -1.32
N ALA A 103 -12.06 4.68 -2.06
CA ALA A 103 -13.43 4.92 -2.52
C ALA A 103 -14.40 5.09 -1.34
N LYS A 104 -14.31 4.21 -0.32
CA LYS A 104 -15.11 4.33 0.91
C LYS A 104 -14.84 5.66 1.64
N LEU A 105 -13.59 6.06 1.74
CA LEU A 105 -13.22 7.34 2.35
C LEU A 105 -13.77 8.53 1.52
N LEU A 106 -13.63 8.48 0.19
CA LEU A 106 -14.18 9.51 -0.70
C LEU A 106 -15.69 9.64 -0.54
N ALA A 107 -16.42 8.52 -0.51
CA ALA A 107 -17.86 8.51 -0.31
C ALA A 107 -18.26 9.26 0.97
N THR A 108 -17.64 8.95 2.11
CA THR A 108 -17.92 9.64 3.39
C THR A 108 -17.49 11.11 3.38
N SER A 109 -16.31 11.40 2.83
CA SER A 109 -15.74 12.76 2.79
C SER A 109 -16.51 13.73 1.87
N THR A 110 -17.32 13.21 0.95
CA THR A 110 -18.13 13.99 0.01
C THR A 110 -19.62 14.03 0.36
N LYS A 111 -20.03 13.47 1.51
CA LYS A 111 -21.41 13.60 2.01
C LYS A 111 -21.74 15.07 2.32
N ARG A 112 -22.98 15.49 2.05
CA ARG A 112 -23.47 16.85 2.37
C ARG A 112 -23.22 17.22 3.83
N SER A 113 -23.50 16.30 4.77
CA SER A 113 -23.25 16.52 6.21
C SER A 113 -21.78 16.72 6.57
N THR A 114 -20.85 16.05 5.88
CA THR A 114 -19.41 16.24 6.04
C THR A 114 -18.99 17.63 5.56
N ILE A 115 -19.50 18.05 4.41
CA ILE A 115 -19.25 19.39 3.88
C ILE A 115 -19.84 20.46 4.81
N ALA A 116 -21.06 20.27 5.32
CA ALA A 116 -21.69 21.17 6.28
C ALA A 116 -20.83 21.35 7.55
N ARG A 117 -20.27 20.25 8.10
CA ARG A 117 -19.34 20.32 9.23
C ARG A 117 -18.05 21.09 8.91
N LEU A 118 -17.49 20.91 7.72
CA LEU A 118 -16.32 21.68 7.28
C LEU A 118 -16.64 23.18 7.13
N ARG A 119 -17.84 23.53 6.66
CA ARG A 119 -18.31 24.93 6.52
C ARG A 119 -18.54 25.58 7.90
N GLY A 120 -19.23 24.89 8.81
CA GLY A 120 -19.59 25.42 10.13
C GLY A 120 -18.43 25.41 11.13
N HIS A 121 -17.86 24.24 11.39
CA HIS A 121 -16.85 24.05 12.45
C HIS A 121 -15.40 24.11 11.93
N GLY A 122 -15.18 24.26 10.62
CA GLY A 122 -13.84 24.28 10.03
C GLY A 122 -13.09 22.95 10.10
N SER A 123 -13.72 21.88 10.58
CA SER A 123 -13.10 20.57 10.72
C SER A 123 -14.10 19.43 10.59
N TRP A 124 -13.61 18.27 10.17
CA TRP A 124 -14.36 17.03 10.10
C TRP A 124 -13.51 15.87 10.61
N ARG A 125 -14.13 14.96 11.36
CA ARG A 125 -13.52 13.72 11.82
C ARG A 125 -14.14 12.54 11.07
N GLY A 126 -13.28 11.71 10.49
CA GLY A 126 -13.66 10.47 9.81
C GLY A 126 -12.84 9.29 10.30
N SER A 127 -13.09 8.13 9.71
CA SER A 127 -12.28 6.93 9.90
C SER A 127 -11.72 6.47 8.55
N PHE A 128 -10.53 5.87 8.60
CA PHE A 128 -9.96 5.16 7.47
C PHE A 128 -9.39 3.84 7.96
N ARG A 129 -9.70 2.75 7.25
CA ARG A 129 -9.09 1.44 7.50
C ARG A 129 -7.94 1.26 6.52
N ALA A 130 -6.71 1.47 6.99
CA ALA A 130 -5.51 1.31 6.20
C ALA A 130 -5.31 -0.16 5.82
N PRO A 131 -5.12 -0.49 4.53
CA PRO A 131 -4.88 -1.86 4.09
C PRO A 131 -3.53 -2.47 4.52
N SER A 132 -2.61 -1.65 5.01
CA SER A 132 -1.21 -1.96 5.34
C SER A 132 -0.63 -0.85 6.23
N ARG A 133 0.65 -0.93 6.59
CA ARG A 133 1.43 0.21 7.05
C ARG A 133 1.56 1.24 5.92
N GLY A 134 1.50 2.54 6.23
CA GLY A 134 1.62 3.57 5.21
C GLY A 134 1.16 4.96 5.63
N ARG A 135 1.06 5.85 4.65
CA ARG A 135 0.67 7.25 4.83
C ARG A 135 -0.56 7.58 4.01
N LEU A 136 -1.57 8.14 4.66
CA LEU A 136 -2.75 8.70 4.04
C LEU A 136 -2.64 10.23 4.00
N ARG A 137 -3.02 10.83 2.86
CA ARG A 137 -3.29 12.25 2.71
C ARG A 137 -4.69 12.44 2.15
N VAL A 138 -5.45 13.33 2.79
CA VAL A 138 -6.75 13.81 2.30
C VAL A 138 -6.60 15.30 2.04
N ALA A 139 -6.98 15.77 0.87
CA ALA A 139 -6.93 17.18 0.51
C ALA A 139 -8.22 17.59 -0.21
N PHE A 140 -8.84 18.64 0.29
CA PHE A 140 -9.93 19.34 -0.36
C PHE A 140 -9.34 20.57 -1.03
N ALA A 141 -9.59 20.76 -2.32
CA ALA A 141 -9.08 21.89 -3.10
C ALA A 141 -10.20 22.50 -3.94
N ALA A 142 -10.23 23.82 -4.06
CA ALA A 142 -11.17 24.53 -4.91
C ALA A 142 -10.54 24.94 -6.25
N GLY A 143 -11.36 25.09 -7.29
CA GLY A 143 -10.92 25.45 -8.65
C GLY A 143 -10.12 24.33 -9.34
N ARG A 144 -9.23 24.66 -10.29
CA ARG A 144 -8.29 23.72 -10.93
C ARG A 144 -7.16 23.27 -9.96
N ARG A 145 -7.50 22.94 -8.70
CA ARG A 145 -6.61 22.52 -7.60
C ARG A 145 -5.67 23.59 -7.02
N THR A 146 -5.85 24.86 -7.34
CA THR A 146 -4.92 25.93 -6.93
C THR A 146 -5.11 26.40 -5.48
N ARG A 147 -6.28 26.17 -4.88
CA ARG A 147 -6.57 26.66 -3.51
C ARG A 147 -6.86 25.51 -2.55
N LEU A 148 -5.96 25.27 -1.59
CA LEU A 148 -6.15 24.27 -0.54
C LEU A 148 -7.24 24.74 0.46
N VAL A 149 -8.32 23.98 0.52
CA VAL A 149 -9.46 24.26 1.41
C VAL A 149 -9.28 23.58 2.76
N ALA A 150 -9.01 22.28 2.75
CA ALA A 150 -8.83 21.49 3.96
C ALA A 150 -7.88 20.32 3.71
N THR A 151 -7.20 19.86 4.75
CA THR A 151 -6.25 18.76 4.62
C THR A 151 -6.17 17.88 5.86
N SER A 152 -5.73 16.65 5.67
CA SER A 152 -5.34 15.73 6.73
C SER A 152 -4.16 14.88 6.26
N ARG A 153 -3.26 14.58 7.19
CA ARG A 153 -2.20 13.58 7.02
C ARG A 153 -2.30 12.59 8.17
N ARG A 154 -2.21 11.30 7.88
CA ARG A 154 -2.24 10.24 8.88
C ARG A 154 -1.24 9.15 8.52
N HIS A 155 -0.36 8.83 9.46
CA HIS A 155 0.50 7.66 9.38
C HIS A 155 -0.18 6.46 10.07
N PHE A 156 0.00 5.28 9.48
CA PHE A 156 -0.46 4.00 10.00
C PHE A 156 0.76 3.11 10.14
N SER A 157 1.09 2.69 11.36
CA SER A 157 2.21 1.78 11.63
C SER A 157 1.90 0.31 11.29
N LYS A 158 0.61 -0.02 11.13
CA LYS A 158 0.09 -1.34 10.75
C LYS A 158 -1.22 -1.19 9.97
N ALA A 159 -1.62 -2.26 9.28
CA ALA A 159 -2.98 -2.37 8.77
C ALA A 159 -4.01 -2.21 9.91
N GLY A 160 -5.12 -1.51 9.65
CA GLY A 160 -6.17 -1.30 10.66
C GLY A 160 -6.91 0.02 10.56
N GLY A 161 -7.89 0.19 11.45
CA GLY A 161 -8.66 1.43 11.56
C GLY A 161 -7.87 2.56 12.21
N GLY A 162 -8.11 3.79 11.76
CA GLY A 162 -7.61 5.00 12.43
C GLY A 162 -8.51 6.19 12.17
N ARG A 163 -8.63 7.05 13.18
CA ARG A 163 -9.35 8.33 13.05
C ARG A 163 -8.53 9.30 12.20
N ILE A 164 -9.21 10.02 11.32
CA ILE A 164 -8.63 11.12 10.56
C ILE A 164 -9.34 12.40 10.96
N THR A 165 -8.57 13.48 11.09
CA THR A 165 -9.12 14.81 11.35
C THR A 165 -8.70 15.68 10.19
N VAL A 166 -9.68 16.08 9.38
CA VAL A 166 -9.50 17.04 8.30
C VAL A 166 -9.76 18.42 8.87
N ARG A 167 -8.81 19.33 8.70
CA ARG A 167 -8.91 20.71 9.16
C ARG A 167 -8.82 21.66 7.98
N SER A 168 -9.67 22.68 7.99
CA SER A 168 -9.69 23.72 6.97
C SER A 168 -8.58 24.75 7.23
N SER A 169 -7.98 25.26 6.17
CA SER A 169 -7.06 26.41 6.26
C SER A 169 -7.85 27.69 6.56
N ARG A 170 -7.18 28.79 6.97
CA ARG A 170 -7.84 30.09 7.17
C ARG A 170 -8.47 30.60 5.87
N SER A 171 -7.75 30.49 4.76
CA SER A 171 -8.25 30.83 3.42
C SER A 171 -9.38 29.90 2.98
N GLY A 172 -9.27 28.60 3.23
CA GLY A 172 -10.30 27.61 2.94
C GLY A 172 -11.61 27.86 3.69
N ARG A 173 -11.55 28.21 4.98
CA ARG A 173 -12.73 28.60 5.77
C ARG A 173 -13.43 29.82 5.19
N ARG A 174 -12.67 30.87 4.82
CA ARG A 174 -13.24 32.07 4.17
C ARG A 174 -13.92 31.72 2.85
N LEU A 175 -13.27 30.90 2.02
CA LEU A 175 -13.80 30.48 0.73
C LEU A 175 -15.11 29.68 0.88
N LEU A 176 -15.14 28.73 1.82
CA LEU A 176 -16.33 27.91 2.10
C LEU A 176 -17.55 28.71 2.61
N LYS A 177 -17.31 29.87 3.24
CA LYS A 177 -18.36 30.75 3.76
C LYS A 177 -18.87 31.73 2.70
N ARG A 178 -17.96 32.33 1.91
CA ARG A 178 -18.28 33.45 1.01
C ARG A 178 -18.67 33.07 -0.42
N ALA A 179 -18.30 31.88 -0.89
CA ALA A 179 -18.56 31.50 -2.27
C ALA A 179 -20.06 31.28 -2.52
N ALA A 180 -20.61 31.95 -3.54
CA ALA A 180 -21.98 31.75 -4.04
C ALA A 180 -22.15 30.40 -4.74
N GLU A 181 -21.10 29.91 -5.41
CA GLU A 181 -20.98 28.52 -5.85
C GLU A 181 -19.51 28.09 -5.73
N LEU A 182 -19.26 26.81 -5.43
CA LEU A 182 -17.91 26.29 -5.30
C LEU A 182 -17.78 24.88 -5.87
N THR A 183 -16.89 24.70 -6.84
CA THR A 183 -16.42 23.36 -7.22
C THR A 183 -15.28 22.94 -6.32
N LEU A 184 -15.49 21.86 -5.58
CA LEU A 184 -14.51 21.27 -4.67
C LEU A 184 -14.02 19.93 -5.23
N GLY A 185 -12.71 19.75 -5.29
CA GLY A 185 -12.04 18.49 -5.55
C GLY A 185 -11.54 17.86 -4.26
N VAL A 186 -11.99 16.64 -3.96
CA VAL A 186 -11.47 15.84 -2.85
C VAL A 186 -10.47 14.84 -3.41
N HIS A 187 -9.22 14.96 -2.99
CA HIS A 187 -8.11 14.11 -3.35
C HIS A 187 -7.70 13.27 -2.16
N VAL A 188 -7.76 11.95 -2.31
CA VAL A 188 -7.23 11.01 -1.32
C VAL A 188 -6.07 10.25 -1.92
N VAL A 189 -4.98 10.18 -1.17
CA VAL A 189 -3.76 9.51 -1.58
C VAL A 189 -3.31 8.61 -0.45
N TYR A 190 -3.11 7.33 -0.73
CA TYR A 190 -2.52 6.39 0.21
C TYR A 190 -1.21 5.84 -0.36
N VAL A 191 -0.15 5.90 0.44
CA VAL A 191 1.17 5.39 0.09
C VAL A 191 1.47 4.22 1.04
N PRO A 192 1.30 2.96 0.58
CA PRO A 192 1.74 1.79 1.35
C PRO A 192 3.25 1.85 1.60
N ALA A 193 3.72 1.31 2.72
CA ALA A 193 5.15 1.16 2.97
C ALA A 193 5.80 0.32 1.84
N GLY A 194 6.93 0.78 1.29
CA GLY A 194 7.61 0.14 0.15
C GLY A 194 6.84 0.18 -1.18
N GLY A 195 5.67 0.85 -1.22
CA GLY A 195 4.80 0.91 -2.39
C GLY A 195 4.74 2.28 -3.07
N ARG A 196 4.16 2.31 -4.27
CA ARG A 196 3.86 3.57 -4.98
C ARG A 196 2.56 4.20 -4.48
N PRO A 197 2.41 5.53 -4.55
CA PRO A 197 1.18 6.22 -4.17
C PRO A 197 -0.01 5.76 -5.02
N VAL A 198 -1.12 5.42 -4.35
CA VAL A 198 -2.41 5.17 -4.99
C VAL A 198 -3.31 6.37 -4.72
N ARG A 199 -3.94 6.88 -5.78
CA ARG A 199 -4.73 8.12 -5.73
C ARG A 199 -6.17 7.82 -6.11
N SER A 200 -7.09 8.54 -5.49
CA SER A 200 -8.48 8.62 -5.94
C SER A 200 -8.97 10.04 -5.72
N PHE A 201 -9.93 10.47 -6.53
CA PHE A 201 -10.50 11.80 -6.39
C PHE A 201 -11.98 11.80 -6.72
N LYS A 202 -12.69 12.79 -6.18
CA LYS A 202 -14.07 13.08 -6.53
C LYS A 202 -14.28 14.59 -6.56
N ARG A 203 -15.05 15.08 -7.54
CA ARG A 203 -15.47 16.47 -7.60
C ARG A 203 -16.91 16.60 -7.12
N LEU A 204 -17.22 17.71 -6.49
CA LEU A 204 -18.57 18.08 -6.10
C LEU A 204 -18.78 19.57 -6.31
N ARG A 205 -19.98 19.94 -6.76
CA ARG A 205 -20.43 21.32 -6.81
C ARG A 205 -21.21 21.62 -5.53
N LEU A 206 -20.96 22.79 -4.96
CA LEU A 206 -21.58 23.27 -3.73
C LEU A 206 -22.33 24.56 -4.04
N ALA A 207 -23.61 24.60 -3.71
CA ALA A 207 -24.35 25.85 -3.66
C ALA A 207 -23.86 26.70 -2.47
N GLY A 208 -23.92 28.02 -2.65
CA GLY A 208 -23.50 29.02 -1.68
C GLY A 208 -24.29 28.97 -0.38
N ALA A 209 -23.76 29.63 0.65
CA ALA A 209 -24.45 29.79 1.93
C ALA A 209 -25.24 31.11 2.00
N ALA A 210 -25.30 31.88 0.91
CA ALA A 210 -26.05 33.13 0.86
C ALA A 210 -27.54 32.81 0.60
N GLY A 211 -28.39 33.10 1.59
CA GLY A 211 -29.86 33.05 1.45
C GLY A 211 -30.62 32.29 2.55
N ARG A 212 -30.46 32.69 3.82
CA ARG A 212 -31.53 32.83 4.81
C ARG A 212 -31.13 33.90 5.80
#